data_AF-A0A2R6IEM8-F1
#
_entry.id   AF-A0A2R6IEM8-F1
#
_cell.length_a   1.000
_cell.length_b   1.000
_cell.length_c   1.000
_cell.angle_alpha   90.00
_cell.angle_beta   90.00
_cell.angle_gamma   90.00
#
_symmetry.space_group_name_H-M   'P 1'
#
loop_
_entity.id
_entity.type
_entity.pdbx_description
1 polymer ?
#
loop_
_entity_poly.entity_id
_entity_poly.type
_entity_poly.pdbx_seq_one_letter_code
_entity_poly.pdbx_strand_id
1 'polypeptide(L)'
;SLAAVGALTLALVAVSAGFVGYWGYHTSYEAPHSPDNELVQYAQPPAEVRPAVERMDRAIRADNGETDVLLYGSFLVDGRPIGDRRAACAGVDGWFNALPFPWYFERSDAAVACSPDIRDFESRESYPPVVIYAAAGSPGDPAFAEVRGRLADRLDGYERYTIRLRATDTPAVVFVDRTTSNGTAERARGAPASGTVPPSSPPRQSTGIARSGKY
;
A
#
# COMPACT_ATOMS: atom_id res chain seq x y z
N SER A 1 28.86 54.17 4.00
CA SER A 1 27.73 55.14 4.06
C SER A 1 26.45 54.37 4.38
N LEU A 2 25.44 55.02 5.00
CA LEU A 2 24.13 54.38 5.22
C LEU A 2 23.51 53.79 3.94
N ALA A 3 23.76 54.44 2.79
CA ALA A 3 23.29 53.98 1.49
C ALA A 3 23.84 52.60 1.09
N ALA A 4 25.12 52.32 1.38
CA ALA A 4 25.72 51.02 1.08
C ALA A 4 25.14 49.89 1.94
N VAL A 5 24.86 50.19 3.22
CA VAL A 5 24.21 49.24 4.14
C VAL A 5 22.77 48.98 3.69
N GLY A 6 22.01 50.02 3.34
CA GLY A 6 20.64 49.87 2.85
C GLY A 6 20.55 49.06 1.56
N ALA A 7 21.46 49.28 0.60
CA ALA A 7 21.52 48.49 -0.62
C ALA A 7 21.84 47.01 -0.35
N LEU A 8 22.78 46.74 0.57
CA LEU A 8 23.13 45.38 0.96
C LEU A 8 21.94 44.66 1.65
N THR A 9 21.24 45.34 2.56
CA THR A 9 20.06 44.78 3.22
C THR A 9 18.96 44.46 2.22
N LEU A 10 18.70 45.37 1.27
CA LEU A 10 17.68 45.13 0.24
C LEU A 10 18.06 43.96 -0.67
N ALA A 11 19.33 43.85 -1.05
CA ALA A 11 19.84 42.73 -1.84
C ALA A 11 19.69 41.41 -1.08
N LEU A 12 20.02 41.39 0.21
CA LEU A 12 19.86 40.20 1.04
C LEU A 12 18.39 39.77 1.14
N VAL A 13 17.47 40.71 1.38
CA VAL A 13 16.03 40.43 1.42
C VAL A 13 15.52 39.90 0.07
N ALA A 14 15.95 40.49 -1.04
CA ALA A 14 15.56 40.03 -2.37
C ALA A 14 16.07 38.61 -2.66
N VAL A 15 17.32 38.29 -2.29
CA VAL A 15 17.87 36.94 -2.42
C VAL A 15 17.12 35.95 -1.53
N SER A 16 16.86 36.29 -0.26
CA SER A 16 16.10 35.43 0.64
C SER A 16 14.68 35.18 0.14
N ALA A 17 13.97 36.22 -0.32
CA ALA A 17 12.62 36.08 -0.87
C ALA A 17 12.62 35.25 -2.16
N GLY A 18 13.60 35.45 -3.05
CA GLY A 18 13.76 34.65 -4.26
C GLY A 18 14.03 33.18 -3.95
N PHE A 19 14.85 32.90 -2.94
CA PHE A 19 15.15 31.55 -2.49
C PHE A 19 13.93 30.85 -1.89
N VAL A 20 13.21 31.52 -0.97
CA VAL A 20 11.92 31.04 -0.41
C VAL A 20 10.90 30.77 -1.52
N GLY A 21 10.77 31.68 -2.49
CA GLY A 21 9.88 31.50 -3.63
C GLY A 21 10.27 30.32 -4.51
N TYR A 22 11.56 30.17 -4.81
CA TYR A 22 12.09 29.06 -5.59
C TYR A 22 11.84 27.72 -4.91
N TRP A 23 12.15 27.59 -3.62
CA TRP A 23 11.88 26.34 -2.91
C TRP A 23 10.40 26.06 -2.75
N GLY A 24 9.57 27.07 -2.49
CA GLY A 24 8.11 26.89 -2.47
C GLY A 24 7.60 26.35 -3.80
N TYR A 25 8.05 26.92 -4.92
CA TYR A 25 7.73 26.43 -6.25
C TYR A 25 8.25 25.00 -6.46
N HIS A 26 9.53 24.76 -6.19
CA HIS A 26 10.18 23.48 -6.44
C HIS A 26 9.56 22.35 -5.60
N THR A 27 9.35 22.58 -4.30
CA THR A 27 8.81 21.58 -3.36
C THR A 27 7.30 21.40 -3.42
N SER A 28 6.55 22.37 -3.96
CA SER A 28 5.07 22.27 -4.03
C SER A 28 4.54 21.97 -5.43
N TYR A 29 5.28 22.33 -6.49
CA TYR A 29 4.81 22.22 -7.88
C TYR A 29 5.74 21.40 -8.77
N GLU A 30 7.06 21.66 -8.74
CA GLU A 30 7.99 21.00 -9.67
C GLU A 30 8.32 19.56 -9.25
N ALA A 31 8.61 19.34 -7.97
CA ALA A 31 9.03 18.07 -7.39
C ALA A 31 8.34 17.78 -6.04
N PRO A 32 6.99 17.79 -5.97
CA PRO A 32 6.26 17.64 -4.72
C PRO A 32 6.39 16.27 -4.04
N HIS A 33 6.95 15.28 -4.74
CA HIS A 33 7.08 13.90 -4.29
C HIS A 33 8.52 13.37 -4.38
N SER A 34 9.52 14.25 -4.57
CA SER A 34 10.93 13.84 -4.57
C SER A 34 11.34 13.31 -3.19
N PRO A 35 12.15 12.24 -3.11
CA PRO A 35 12.72 11.78 -1.84
C PRO A 35 13.60 12.84 -1.15
N ASP A 36 14.08 13.84 -1.91
CA ASP A 36 14.88 14.97 -1.39
C ASP A 36 14.02 16.15 -0.90
N ASN A 37 12.69 16.03 -0.95
CA ASN A 37 11.77 17.07 -0.51
C ASN A 37 11.35 16.87 0.97
N GLU A 38 11.97 17.63 1.87
CA GLU A 38 11.65 17.60 3.31
C GLU A 38 10.25 18.16 3.65
N LEU A 39 9.59 18.83 2.70
CA LEU A 39 8.25 19.42 2.86
C LEU A 39 7.13 18.53 2.32
N VAL A 40 7.38 17.24 2.05
CA VAL A 40 6.33 16.29 1.60
C VAL A 40 5.19 16.27 2.61
N GLN A 41 4.15 17.04 2.33
CA GLN A 41 2.90 16.99 3.07
C GLN A 41 2.13 15.80 2.54
N TYR A 42 2.07 14.74 3.34
CA TYR A 42 1.31 13.51 3.08
C TYR A 42 -0.20 13.82 3.08
N ALA A 43 -0.68 14.52 2.04
CA ALA A 43 -2.08 14.82 1.85
C ALA A 43 -2.80 13.60 1.25
N GLN A 44 -3.87 13.21 1.94
CA GLN A 44 -4.97 12.28 1.62
C GLN A 44 -4.76 11.27 0.45
N PRO A 45 -5.06 9.98 0.65
CA PRO A 45 -4.96 8.96 -0.40
C PRO A 45 -5.61 9.43 -1.71
N PRO A 46 -4.97 9.20 -2.87
CA PRO A 46 -5.57 9.51 -4.17
C PRO A 46 -6.98 8.91 -4.30
N ALA A 47 -7.84 9.53 -5.10
CA ALA A 47 -9.19 9.03 -5.32
C ALA A 47 -9.18 7.58 -5.86
N GLU A 48 -8.13 7.20 -6.59
CA GLU A 48 -7.93 5.85 -7.13
C GLU A 48 -7.69 4.78 -6.04
N VAL A 49 -7.19 5.17 -4.86
CA VAL A 49 -6.92 4.23 -3.75
C VAL A 49 -8.21 3.78 -3.08
N ARG A 50 -9.22 4.65 -3.02
CA ARG A 50 -10.48 4.37 -2.30
C ARG A 50 -11.22 3.15 -2.86
N PRO A 51 -11.47 3.01 -4.18
CA PRO A 51 -12.07 1.81 -4.74
C PRO A 51 -11.29 0.53 -4.40
N ALA A 52 -9.96 0.57 -4.51
CA ALA A 52 -9.11 -0.59 -4.22
C ALA A 52 -9.21 -1.02 -2.74
N VAL A 53 -9.13 -0.07 -1.81
CA VAL A 53 -9.20 -0.36 -0.37
C VAL A 53 -10.60 -0.83 0.05
N GLU A 54 -11.67 -0.21 -0.47
CA GLU A 54 -13.03 -0.67 -0.20
C GLU A 54 -13.28 -2.07 -0.73
N ARG A 55 -12.72 -2.38 -1.91
CA ARG A 55 -12.84 -3.69 -2.53
C ARG A 55 -12.08 -4.76 -1.77
N MET A 56 -10.85 -4.44 -1.36
CA MET A 56 -9.99 -5.24 -0.50
C MET A 56 -10.68 -5.54 0.83
N ASP A 57 -11.18 -4.52 1.52
CA ASP A 57 -11.86 -4.66 2.82
C ASP A 57 -13.08 -5.60 2.76
N ARG A 58 -13.85 -5.54 1.66
CA ARG A 58 -14.96 -6.48 1.43
C ARG A 58 -14.46 -7.91 1.21
N ALA A 59 -13.38 -8.09 0.45
CA ALA A 59 -12.84 -9.41 0.14
C ALA A 59 -12.27 -10.10 1.39
N ILE A 60 -11.50 -9.36 2.19
CA ILE A 60 -10.96 -9.81 3.49
C ILE A 60 -12.10 -10.25 4.41
N ARG A 61 -13.14 -9.41 4.58
CA ARG A 61 -14.27 -9.74 5.46
C ARG A 61 -15.12 -10.93 4.99
N ALA A 62 -15.08 -11.25 3.71
CA ALA A 62 -15.81 -12.38 3.14
C ALA A 62 -15.00 -13.68 3.18
N ASP A 63 -13.69 -13.59 3.39
CA ASP A 63 -12.80 -14.74 3.39
C ASP A 63 -12.83 -15.48 4.74
N ASN A 64 -12.69 -16.80 4.64
CA ASN A 64 -12.56 -17.68 5.80
C ASN A 64 -11.20 -18.39 5.83
N GLY A 65 -10.31 -18.07 4.89
CA GLY A 65 -8.94 -18.58 4.82
C GLY A 65 -8.06 -18.14 5.99
N GLU A 66 -6.84 -18.64 5.97
CA GLU A 66 -5.80 -18.30 6.97
C GLU A 66 -5.01 -17.06 6.59
N THR A 67 -4.99 -16.69 5.31
CA THR A 67 -4.27 -15.52 4.78
C THR A 67 -5.25 -14.71 3.94
N ASP A 68 -5.43 -13.45 4.32
CA ASP A 68 -6.31 -12.54 3.59
C ASP A 68 -5.55 -11.74 2.53
N VAL A 69 -4.26 -11.44 2.79
CA VAL A 69 -3.43 -10.58 1.94
C VAL A 69 -2.06 -11.20 1.70
N LEU A 70 -1.61 -11.20 0.44
CA LEU A 70 -0.22 -11.46 0.07
C LEU A 70 0.47 -10.17 -0.39
N LEU A 71 1.47 -9.71 0.37
CA LEU A 71 2.43 -8.71 -0.09
C LEU A 71 3.52 -9.39 -0.90
N TYR A 72 3.70 -8.95 -2.13
CA TYR A 72 4.58 -9.60 -3.08
C TYR A 72 5.64 -8.63 -3.63
N GLY A 73 6.87 -9.15 -3.75
CA GLY A 73 8.03 -8.45 -4.31
C GLY A 73 8.97 -7.86 -3.26
N SER A 74 10.25 -7.80 -3.61
CA SER A 74 11.34 -7.35 -2.72
C SER A 74 11.23 -5.88 -2.28
N PHE A 75 10.49 -5.05 -3.02
CA PHE A 75 10.21 -3.67 -2.60
C PHE A 75 9.34 -3.61 -1.35
N LEU A 76 8.41 -4.55 -1.19
CA LEU A 76 7.47 -4.63 -0.08
C LEU A 76 7.94 -5.59 1.03
N VAL A 77 8.92 -6.43 0.75
CA VAL A 77 9.33 -7.52 1.66
C VAL A 77 10.85 -7.50 1.81
N ASP A 78 11.33 -7.03 2.96
CA ASP A 78 12.76 -6.91 3.25
C ASP A 78 13.33 -8.08 4.08
N GLY A 79 12.47 -9.01 4.52
CA GLY A 79 12.85 -10.20 5.28
C GLY A 79 13.23 -9.95 6.73
N ARG A 80 12.99 -8.75 7.29
CA ARG A 80 13.33 -8.38 8.68
C ARG A 80 12.07 -8.01 9.46
N PRO A 81 11.35 -8.99 10.05
CA PRO A 81 10.05 -8.73 10.64
C PRO A 81 10.05 -7.66 11.75
N ILE A 82 8.96 -6.89 11.84
CA ILE A 82 8.84 -5.79 12.81
C ILE A 82 7.77 -5.98 13.88
N GLY A 83 8.19 -6.50 15.04
CA GLY A 83 7.32 -6.66 16.21
C GLY A 83 6.01 -7.38 15.88
N ASP A 84 4.93 -6.96 16.54
CA ASP A 84 3.61 -7.59 16.42
C ASP A 84 2.64 -6.81 15.51
N ARG A 85 3.17 -6.05 14.53
CA ARG A 85 2.33 -5.28 13.58
C ARG A 85 1.74 -6.17 12.48
N ARG A 86 0.58 -5.83 11.94
CA ARG A 86 0.10 -6.46 10.70
C ARG A 86 1.03 -6.07 9.55
N ALA A 87 1.25 -7.04 8.66
CA ALA A 87 2.33 -7.03 7.69
C ALA A 87 3.73 -6.97 8.31
N ALA A 88 3.95 -7.49 9.54
CA ALA A 88 5.29 -7.54 10.14
C ALA A 88 6.32 -8.20 9.21
N CYS A 89 5.94 -9.23 8.43
CA CYS A 89 6.82 -9.90 7.47
C CYS A 89 7.39 -9.00 6.36
N ALA A 90 6.78 -7.83 6.12
CA ALA A 90 7.30 -6.82 5.20
C ALA A 90 8.60 -6.19 5.73
N GLY A 91 8.75 -6.17 7.06
CA GLY A 91 9.82 -5.56 7.81
C GLY A 91 9.79 -4.05 7.86
N VAL A 92 10.86 -3.41 8.33
CA VAL A 92 10.84 -1.95 8.60
C VAL A 92 10.61 -1.20 7.29
N ASP A 93 11.49 -1.42 6.32
CA ASP A 93 11.45 -0.67 5.06
C ASP A 93 10.21 -1.09 4.26
N GLY A 94 9.92 -2.39 4.21
CA GLY A 94 8.74 -2.91 3.51
C GLY A 94 7.41 -2.41 4.09
N TRP A 95 7.29 -2.28 5.42
CA TRP A 95 6.08 -1.74 6.05
C TRP A 95 5.85 -0.29 5.66
N PHE A 96 6.90 0.55 5.67
CA PHE A 96 6.79 1.94 5.23
C PHE A 96 6.57 2.05 3.72
N ASN A 97 7.23 1.20 2.94
CA ASN A 97 7.05 1.10 1.48
C ASN A 97 5.65 0.62 1.10
N ALA A 98 4.96 -0.13 1.97
CA ALA A 98 3.60 -0.59 1.75
C ALA A 98 2.53 0.43 2.15
N LEU A 99 2.89 1.59 2.71
CA LEU A 99 1.90 2.60 3.10
C LEU A 99 1.10 3.09 1.89
N PRO A 100 -0.23 3.24 2.02
CA PRO A 100 -0.99 3.27 3.27
C PRO A 100 -1.60 1.91 3.71
N PHE A 101 -1.29 0.79 3.04
CA PHE A 101 -2.00 -0.47 3.24
C PHE A 101 -1.97 -1.04 4.66
N PRO A 102 -0.83 -1.00 5.40
CA PRO A 102 -0.79 -1.51 6.77
C PRO A 102 -1.87 -0.93 7.67
N TRP A 103 -2.21 0.35 7.57
CA TRP A 103 -3.31 0.94 8.37
C TRP A 103 -4.67 0.31 8.08
N TYR A 104 -4.90 -0.09 6.83
CA TYR A 104 -6.13 -0.77 6.44
C TYR A 104 -6.14 -2.22 6.87
N PHE A 105 -4.99 -2.90 6.84
CA PHE A 105 -4.85 -4.27 7.37
C PHE A 105 -5.13 -4.31 8.87
N GLU A 106 -4.61 -3.34 9.62
CA GLU A 106 -4.92 -3.12 11.04
C GLU A 106 -6.41 -2.94 11.28
N ARG A 107 -7.04 -2.06 10.50
CA ARG A 107 -8.49 -1.79 10.61
C ARG A 107 -9.35 -3.01 10.29
N SER A 108 -8.95 -3.84 9.32
CA SER A 108 -9.72 -4.99 8.85
C SER A 108 -9.36 -6.31 9.55
N ASP A 109 -8.46 -6.28 10.53
CA ASP A 109 -7.92 -7.49 11.18
C ASP A 109 -7.35 -8.51 10.16
N ALA A 110 -6.62 -8.04 9.14
CA ALA A 110 -6.14 -8.91 8.06
C ALA A 110 -4.93 -9.77 8.47
N ALA A 111 -4.97 -11.06 8.13
CA ALA A 111 -3.82 -11.95 8.13
C ALA A 111 -2.98 -11.73 6.87
N VAL A 112 -1.73 -11.29 7.05
CA VAL A 112 -0.84 -10.90 5.94
C VAL A 112 0.32 -11.88 5.81
N ALA A 113 0.48 -12.44 4.63
CA ALA A 113 1.67 -13.17 4.23
C ALA A 113 2.55 -12.32 3.29
N CYS A 114 3.83 -12.65 3.23
CA CYS A 114 4.80 -11.96 2.37
C CYS A 114 5.54 -12.96 1.49
N SER A 115 5.88 -12.57 0.26
CA SER A 115 6.68 -13.37 -0.66
C SER A 115 7.57 -12.47 -1.53
N PRO A 116 8.90 -12.50 -1.38
CA PRO A 116 9.77 -11.65 -2.17
C PRO A 116 10.06 -12.20 -3.58
N ASP A 117 9.99 -13.53 -3.79
CA ASP A 117 10.36 -14.19 -5.05
C ASP A 117 9.14 -14.55 -5.90
N ILE A 118 9.22 -14.26 -7.20
CA ILE A 118 8.21 -14.61 -8.20
C ILE A 118 8.02 -16.12 -8.35
N ARG A 119 9.07 -16.92 -8.15
CA ARG A 119 8.97 -18.39 -8.26
C ARG A 119 8.09 -18.97 -7.16
N ASP A 120 8.21 -18.43 -5.95
CA ASP A 120 7.34 -18.79 -4.83
C ASP A 120 5.89 -18.35 -5.10
N PHE A 121 5.71 -17.23 -5.80
CA PHE A 121 4.38 -16.81 -6.24
C PHE A 121 3.81 -17.73 -7.32
N GLU A 122 4.56 -18.03 -8.38
CA GLU A 122 4.12 -18.83 -9.53
C GLU A 122 3.87 -20.30 -9.18
N SER A 123 4.57 -20.84 -8.19
CA SER A 123 4.42 -22.22 -7.71
C SER A 123 3.23 -22.45 -6.77
N ARG A 124 2.55 -21.37 -6.31
CA ARG A 124 1.35 -21.51 -5.48
C ARG A 124 0.21 -22.15 -6.24
N GLU A 125 -0.49 -23.06 -5.56
CA GLU A 125 -1.71 -23.69 -6.05
C GLU A 125 -2.94 -22.79 -5.93
N SER A 126 -2.95 -21.91 -4.91
CA SER A 126 -4.01 -20.95 -4.66
C SER A 126 -3.46 -19.64 -4.09
N TYR A 127 -4.25 -18.58 -4.21
CA TYR A 127 -3.90 -17.24 -3.78
C TYR A 127 -4.93 -16.71 -2.77
N PRO A 128 -4.50 -15.89 -1.79
CA PRO A 128 -5.42 -15.21 -0.90
C PRO A 128 -6.25 -14.18 -1.68
N PRO A 129 -7.41 -13.75 -1.15
CA PRO A 129 -8.36 -12.91 -1.87
C PRO A 129 -7.78 -11.54 -2.30
N VAL A 130 -6.66 -11.13 -1.70
CA VAL A 130 -5.95 -9.88 -2.03
C VAL A 130 -4.46 -10.17 -2.26
N VAL A 131 -3.94 -9.72 -3.39
CA VAL A 131 -2.50 -9.75 -3.70
C VAL A 131 -2.04 -8.34 -4.06
N ILE A 132 -0.96 -7.88 -3.45
CA ILE A 132 -0.39 -6.55 -3.69
C ILE A 132 1.05 -6.67 -4.15
N TYR A 133 1.36 -6.00 -5.25
CA TYR A 133 2.70 -5.85 -5.78
C TYR A 133 3.04 -4.38 -5.94
N ALA A 134 4.26 -4.00 -5.58
CA ALA A 134 4.82 -2.69 -5.87
C ALA A 134 6.30 -2.85 -6.21
N ALA A 135 6.81 -1.95 -7.04
CA ALA A 135 8.25 -1.86 -7.31
C ALA A 135 8.61 -0.42 -7.63
N ALA A 136 9.81 0.00 -7.23
CA ALA A 136 10.35 1.30 -7.57
C ALA A 136 10.37 1.49 -9.10
N GLY A 137 10.11 2.73 -9.56
CA GLY A 137 10.03 3.08 -10.98
C GLY A 137 8.70 3.72 -11.35
N SER A 138 8.43 3.84 -12.64
CA SER A 138 7.16 4.38 -13.16
C SER A 138 6.18 3.25 -13.46
N PRO A 139 4.85 3.43 -13.38
CA PRO A 139 3.89 2.42 -13.83
C PRO A 139 4.09 1.95 -15.29
N GLY A 140 4.76 2.76 -16.12
CA GLY A 140 5.14 2.45 -17.50
C GLY A 140 6.51 1.79 -17.65
N ASP A 141 7.23 1.52 -16.56
CA ASP A 141 8.49 0.78 -16.58
C ASP A 141 8.24 -0.64 -17.13
N PRO A 142 8.98 -1.07 -18.18
CA PRO A 142 8.84 -2.42 -18.75
C PRO A 142 8.95 -3.54 -17.71
N ALA A 143 9.83 -3.39 -16.71
CA ALA A 143 10.01 -4.40 -15.67
C ALA A 143 8.78 -4.50 -14.76
N PHE A 144 8.18 -3.36 -14.39
CA PHE A 144 6.93 -3.34 -13.64
C PHE A 144 5.78 -3.97 -14.46
N ALA A 145 5.68 -3.61 -15.74
CA ALA A 145 4.66 -4.12 -16.64
C ALA A 145 4.77 -5.64 -16.86
N GLU A 146 5.99 -6.15 -17.00
CA GLU A 146 6.28 -7.58 -17.16
C GLU A 146 5.85 -8.37 -15.92
N VAL A 147 6.30 -7.99 -14.72
CA VAL A 147 5.92 -8.67 -13.48
C VAL A 147 4.41 -8.61 -13.27
N ARG A 148 3.79 -7.44 -13.46
CA ARG A 148 2.34 -7.29 -13.39
C ARG A 148 1.61 -8.22 -14.37
N GLY A 149 2.16 -8.43 -15.57
CA GLY A 149 1.61 -9.37 -16.56
C GLY A 149 1.63 -10.80 -16.03
N ARG A 150 2.79 -11.27 -15.54
CA ARG A 150 2.93 -12.61 -14.96
C ARG A 150 2.01 -12.86 -13.77
N LEU A 151 1.83 -11.86 -12.91
CA LEU A 151 0.85 -11.93 -11.82
C LEU A 151 -0.59 -12.07 -12.37
N ALA A 152 -0.94 -11.29 -13.38
CA ALA A 152 -2.28 -11.32 -13.98
C ALA A 152 -2.60 -12.68 -14.62
N ASP A 153 -1.62 -13.36 -15.21
CA ASP A 153 -1.80 -14.68 -15.81
C ASP A 153 -2.13 -15.77 -14.78
N ARG A 154 -1.67 -15.59 -13.53
CA ARG A 154 -1.94 -16.51 -12.40
C ARG A 154 -3.19 -16.13 -11.61
N LEU A 155 -3.58 -14.86 -11.65
CA LEU A 155 -4.70 -14.29 -10.90
C LEU A 155 -5.92 -14.10 -11.79
N ASP A 156 -6.20 -15.05 -12.68
CA ASP A 156 -7.48 -15.05 -13.39
C ASP A 156 -8.62 -15.13 -12.37
N GLY A 157 -9.70 -14.40 -12.62
CA GLY A 157 -10.75 -14.18 -11.63
C GLY A 157 -10.54 -12.95 -10.73
N TYR A 158 -9.36 -12.33 -10.70
CA TYR A 158 -9.13 -11.13 -9.88
C TYR A 158 -9.43 -9.83 -10.66
N GLU A 159 -9.94 -8.85 -9.95
CA GLU A 159 -10.06 -7.46 -10.42
C GLU A 159 -8.79 -6.69 -10.05
N ARG A 160 -8.29 -5.88 -10.98
CA ARG A 160 -6.99 -5.20 -10.84
C ARG A 160 -7.15 -3.70 -10.68
N TYR A 161 -6.52 -3.15 -9.65
CA TYR A 161 -6.42 -1.72 -9.37
C TYR A 161 -4.96 -1.28 -9.40
N THR A 162 -4.63 -0.36 -10.30
CA THR A 162 -3.31 0.29 -10.30
C THR A 162 -3.40 1.59 -9.51
N ILE A 163 -2.57 1.74 -8.49
CA ILE A 163 -2.51 2.92 -7.64
C ILE A 163 -1.07 3.44 -7.57
N ARG A 164 -0.89 4.61 -6.94
CA ARG A 164 0.44 5.12 -6.58
C ARG A 164 0.56 5.30 -5.08
N LEU A 165 1.66 4.80 -4.52
CA LEU A 165 1.99 4.96 -3.11
C LEU A 165 2.60 6.34 -2.91
N ARG A 166 1.85 7.24 -2.27
CA ARG A 166 2.16 8.68 -2.17
C ARG A 166 3.52 8.98 -1.54
N ALA A 167 3.98 8.15 -0.61
CA ALA A 167 5.25 8.41 0.09
C ALA A 167 6.46 8.41 -0.85
N THR A 168 6.36 7.69 -1.97
CA THR A 168 7.49 7.42 -2.87
C THR A 168 7.10 7.50 -4.35
N ASP A 169 5.92 8.05 -4.67
CA ASP A 169 5.24 8.00 -5.98
C ASP A 169 5.32 6.62 -6.68
N THR A 170 5.39 5.56 -5.88
CA THR A 170 5.72 4.22 -6.38
C THR A 170 4.48 3.53 -6.94
N PRO A 171 4.53 2.96 -8.16
CA PRO A 171 3.42 2.20 -8.69
C PRO A 171 3.18 0.95 -7.85
N ALA A 172 1.91 0.75 -7.49
CA ALA A 172 1.45 -0.48 -6.89
C ALA A 172 0.23 -1.00 -7.65
N VAL A 173 0.08 -2.32 -7.66
CA VAL A 173 -1.07 -3.01 -8.20
C VAL A 173 -1.69 -3.88 -7.12
N VAL A 174 -3.00 -3.72 -6.93
CA VAL A 174 -3.81 -4.52 -6.03
C VAL A 174 -4.71 -5.40 -6.89
N PHE A 175 -4.60 -6.70 -6.70
CA PHE A 175 -5.50 -7.69 -7.26
C PHE A 175 -6.47 -8.12 -6.17
N VAL A 176 -7.77 -8.11 -6.46
CA VAL A 176 -8.81 -8.55 -5.53
C VAL A 176 -9.73 -9.58 -6.19
N ASP A 177 -9.92 -10.74 -5.57
CA ASP A 177 -10.78 -11.81 -6.09
C ASP A 177 -12.22 -11.32 -6.32
N ARG A 178 -12.78 -11.58 -7.52
CA ARG A 178 -14.16 -11.24 -7.90
C ARG A 178 -15.22 -12.10 -7.22
N THR A 179 -14.87 -13.32 -6.83
CA THR A 179 -15.84 -14.28 -6.30
C THR A 179 -16.25 -13.96 -4.86
N THR A 180 -15.30 -13.50 -4.03
CA THR A 180 -15.55 -13.09 -2.64
C THR A 180 -16.44 -11.84 -2.53
N SER A 181 -16.44 -10.94 -3.52
CA SER A 181 -17.41 -9.83 -3.54
C SER A 181 -18.80 -10.20 -4.02
N ASN A 182 -18.90 -11.06 -5.03
CA ASN A 182 -20.19 -11.39 -5.62
C ASN A 182 -21.02 -12.26 -4.67
N GLY A 183 -20.39 -13.16 -3.93
CA GLY A 183 -21.05 -13.98 -2.91
C GLY A 183 -21.76 -13.14 -1.83
N THR A 184 -21.21 -11.97 -1.49
CA THR A 184 -21.83 -11.07 -0.50
C THR A 184 -22.99 -10.26 -1.11
N ALA A 185 -22.88 -9.83 -2.36
CA ALA A 185 -23.96 -9.11 -3.06
C ALA A 185 -25.17 -10.02 -3.38
N GLU A 186 -24.94 -11.31 -3.53
CA GLU A 186 -25.98 -12.32 -3.71
C GLU A 186 -26.61 -12.72 -2.36
N ARG A 187 -25.78 -12.88 -1.32
CA ARG A 187 -26.26 -13.12 0.06
C ARG A 187 -27.03 -11.94 0.65
N ALA A 188 -26.66 -10.70 0.32
CA ALA A 188 -27.39 -9.48 0.70
C ALA A 188 -28.71 -9.31 -0.09
N ARG A 189 -28.80 -9.83 -1.32
CA ARG A 189 -30.06 -9.86 -2.10
C ARG A 189 -31.00 -10.97 -1.66
N GLY A 190 -30.49 -12.05 -1.07
CA GLY A 190 -31.29 -13.15 -0.52
C GLY A 190 -31.66 -13.00 0.97
N ALA A 191 -31.10 -12.02 1.69
CA ALA A 191 -31.38 -11.82 3.10
C ALA A 191 -32.67 -10.99 3.30
N PRO A 192 -33.66 -11.46 4.08
CA PRO A 192 -34.78 -10.61 4.46
C PRO A 192 -34.24 -9.42 5.27
N ALA A 193 -34.72 -8.22 4.94
CA ALA A 193 -34.33 -6.98 5.62
C ALA A 193 -34.78 -7.00 7.08
N SER A 194 -33.98 -7.60 7.97
CA SER A 194 -34.08 -7.44 9.41
C SER A 194 -32.98 -6.49 9.86
N GLY A 195 -33.37 -5.29 10.24
CA GLY A 195 -32.50 -4.18 10.64
C GLY A 195 -31.79 -4.40 11.96
N THR A 196 -30.93 -5.42 12.04
CA THR A 196 -30.02 -5.62 13.16
C THR A 196 -28.59 -5.52 12.65
N VAL A 197 -27.88 -4.48 13.07
CA VAL A 197 -26.43 -4.36 12.89
C VAL A 197 -25.78 -5.62 13.50
N PRO A 198 -25.06 -6.45 12.73
CA PRO A 198 -24.39 -7.60 13.32
C PRO A 198 -23.31 -7.09 14.27
N PRO A 199 -23.11 -7.74 15.44
CA PRO A 199 -22.03 -7.38 16.33
C PRO A 199 -20.69 -7.56 15.62
N SER A 200 -19.75 -6.66 15.90
CA SER A 200 -18.36 -6.77 15.45
C SER A 200 -17.81 -8.16 15.80
N SER A 201 -17.33 -8.89 14.80
CA SER A 201 -16.63 -10.16 15.00
C SER A 201 -15.49 -9.97 16.00
N PRO A 202 -15.29 -10.90 16.95
CA PRO A 202 -14.13 -10.84 17.83
C PRO A 202 -12.85 -10.96 17.01
N PRO A 203 -11.74 -10.34 17.46
CA PRO A 203 -10.46 -10.43 16.76
C PRO A 203 -10.04 -11.89 16.62
N ARG A 204 -9.56 -12.25 15.42
CA ARG A 204 -9.10 -13.62 15.15
C ARG A 204 -7.81 -13.84 15.94
N GLN A 205 -7.84 -14.75 16.92
CA GLN A 205 -6.68 -15.03 17.75
C GLN A 205 -5.55 -15.57 16.87
N SER A 206 -4.41 -14.87 16.86
CA SER A 206 -3.17 -15.34 16.27
C SER A 206 -2.73 -16.63 16.96
N THR A 207 -2.96 -17.77 16.33
CA THR A 207 -2.33 -19.02 16.76
C THR A 207 -0.87 -18.95 16.35
N GLY A 208 -0.02 -18.57 17.31
CA GLY A 208 1.42 -18.50 17.15
C GLY A 208 1.98 -19.80 16.60
N ILE A 209 2.78 -19.68 15.54
CA ILE A 209 3.56 -20.77 14.97
C ILE A 209 4.48 -21.31 16.07
N ALA A 210 4.31 -22.60 16.38
CA ALA A 210 5.13 -23.31 17.33
C ALA A 210 6.59 -23.31 16.85
N ARG A 211 7.48 -22.71 17.65
CA ARG A 211 8.92 -22.92 17.53
C ARG A 211 9.24 -24.38 17.85
N SER A 212 9.45 -25.20 16.81
CA SER A 212 10.17 -26.46 16.97
C SER A 212 11.66 -26.16 16.93
N GLY A 213 12.27 -26.03 18.10
CA GLY A 213 13.72 -26.19 18.22
C GLY A 213 14.12 -27.64 17.94
N LYS A 214 15.25 -27.82 17.25
CA LYS A 214 16.19 -28.93 17.48
C LYS A 214 17.48 -28.75 16.66
N TYR A 215 18.57 -28.69 17.43
CA TYR A 215 20.02 -28.80 17.14
C TYR A 215 20.70 -27.65 16.39
#